data_AF-F9GF65-F1
#
_entry.id   AF-F9GF65-F1
#
_cell.length_a   1.000
_cell.length_b   1.000
_cell.length_c   1.000
_cell.angle_alpha   90.00
_cell.angle_beta   90.00
_cell.angle_gamma   90.00
#
_symmetry.space_group_name_H-M   'P 1'
#
loop_
_entity.id
_entity.type
_entity.pdbx_description
1 polymer ?
#
loop_
_entity_poly.entity_id
_entity_poly.type
_entity_poly.pdbx_seq_one_letter_code
_entity_poly.pdbx_strand_id
1 'polypeptide(L)'
;FLDRDVASKIKCHLQVGSCDMSANLFSNQFNIALNQQAAKIVLSRSAEFAEFTVVPSHTAQSIKYSALGLKKFGGHCIEKRILGFNCHQEHLKIVTNQVSLEQQYSDKAYSMPDLTSFLCALLPGHMGSKPGFIEVDEQEGDTLLFKKSDKGIPMFDLDGVKELDEEQITAIFESLTRGEVLL
;
A
#
# COMPACT_ATOMS: atom_id res chain seq x y z
N PHE A 1 17.21 15.76 -11.33
CA PHE A 1 18.46 15.54 -10.57
C PHE A 1 18.09 15.29 -9.10
N LEU A 2 18.53 14.18 -8.51
CA LEU A 2 18.49 13.95 -7.06
C LEU A 2 19.79 14.48 -6.46
N ASP A 3 19.68 15.49 -5.59
CA ASP A 3 20.79 15.99 -4.80
C ASP A 3 21.15 14.96 -3.72
N ARG A 4 22.42 14.55 -3.69
CA ARG A 4 22.91 13.50 -2.76
C ARG A 4 22.81 13.93 -1.29
N ASP A 5 23.01 15.20 -1.00
CA ASP A 5 22.95 15.72 0.37
C ASP A 5 21.50 15.80 0.88
N VAL A 6 20.54 15.82 -0.05
CA VAL A 6 19.11 15.75 0.25
C VAL A 6 18.66 14.30 0.36
N ALA A 7 19.01 13.44 -0.60
CA ALA A 7 18.61 12.03 -0.61
C ALA A 7 19.05 11.29 0.65
N SER A 8 20.29 11.50 1.10
CA SER A 8 20.86 10.88 2.30
C SER A 8 20.17 11.27 3.62
N LYS A 9 19.22 12.21 3.60
CA LYS A 9 18.40 12.61 4.75
C LYS A 9 16.94 12.14 4.65
N ILE A 10 16.58 11.47 3.56
CA ILE A 10 15.20 11.05 3.28
C ILE A 10 15.07 9.55 3.52
N LYS A 11 14.09 9.19 4.35
CA LYS A 11 13.55 7.82 4.42
C LYS A 11 12.40 7.68 3.44
N CYS A 12 12.47 6.71 2.55
CA CYS A 12 11.55 6.54 1.45
C CYS A 12 10.89 5.16 1.51
N HIS A 13 9.56 5.15 1.65
CA HIS A 13 8.75 3.93 1.56
C HIS A 13 7.77 4.10 0.40
N LEU A 14 7.85 3.23 -0.60
CA LEU A 14 7.12 3.41 -1.86
C LEU A 14 6.29 2.19 -2.23
N GLN A 15 5.00 2.41 -2.51
CA GLN A 15 4.16 1.43 -3.19
C GLN A 15 4.53 1.42 -4.68
N VAL A 16 5.28 0.42 -5.13
CA VAL A 16 5.82 0.41 -6.50
C VAL A 16 6.20 -0.99 -6.96
N GLY A 17 6.06 -1.24 -8.27
CA GLY A 17 6.47 -2.49 -8.91
C GLY A 17 5.64 -3.71 -8.49
N SER A 18 5.96 -4.87 -9.05
CA SER A 18 5.40 -6.15 -8.64
C SER A 18 6.35 -7.29 -8.99
N CYS A 19 6.46 -8.28 -8.11
CA CYS A 19 7.09 -9.56 -8.41
C CYS A 19 6.14 -10.56 -9.07
N ASP A 20 4.85 -10.23 -9.13
CA ASP A 20 3.81 -10.98 -9.82
C ASP A 20 3.18 -10.09 -10.89
N MET A 21 3.50 -10.37 -12.15
CA MET A 21 3.02 -9.60 -13.30
C MET A 21 1.54 -9.83 -13.57
N SER A 22 0.96 -10.94 -13.09
CA SER A 22 -0.48 -11.19 -13.26
C SER A 22 -1.34 -10.19 -12.47
N ALA A 23 -0.75 -9.54 -11.47
CA ALA A 23 -1.39 -8.51 -10.66
C ALA A 23 -1.39 -7.10 -11.31
N ASN A 24 -0.74 -6.93 -12.47
CA ASN A 24 -0.65 -5.63 -13.13
C ASN A 24 -1.71 -5.48 -14.24
N LEU A 25 -2.38 -4.32 -14.26
CA LEU A 25 -3.30 -3.92 -15.34
C LEU A 25 -2.57 -3.50 -16.63
N PHE A 26 -1.29 -3.13 -16.52
CA PHE A 26 -0.42 -2.71 -17.62
C PHE A 26 0.90 -3.51 -17.59
N SER A 27 1.72 -3.40 -18.64
CA SER A 27 3.04 -4.03 -18.66
C SER A 27 3.93 -3.57 -17.50
N ASN A 28 3.85 -2.29 -17.13
CA ASN A 28 4.42 -1.75 -15.90
C ASN A 28 3.36 -1.65 -14.80
N GLN A 29 3.78 -1.75 -13.53
CA GLN A 29 2.92 -1.37 -12.42
C GLN A 29 2.47 0.10 -12.57
N PHE A 30 1.25 0.42 -12.16
CA PHE A 30 0.61 1.73 -12.44
C PHE A 30 1.48 2.95 -12.09
N ASN A 31 2.10 2.98 -10.91
CA ASN A 31 2.95 4.11 -10.49
C ASN A 31 4.23 4.22 -11.34
N ILE A 32 4.77 3.10 -11.83
CA ILE A 32 5.87 3.09 -12.79
C ILE A 32 5.38 3.59 -14.17
N ALA A 33 4.22 3.13 -14.62
CA ALA A 33 3.65 3.50 -15.90
C ALA A 33 3.34 5.00 -16.01
N LEU A 34 3.00 5.67 -14.90
CA LEU A 34 2.75 7.11 -14.86
C LEU A 34 4.00 7.95 -15.22
N ASN A 35 5.18 7.51 -14.78
CA ASN A 35 6.44 8.16 -15.13
C ASN A 35 7.63 7.20 -15.03
N GLN A 36 7.84 6.44 -16.11
CA GLN A 36 8.83 5.39 -16.18
C GLN A 36 10.27 5.90 -16.03
N GLN A 37 10.58 7.07 -16.60
CA GLN A 37 11.90 7.68 -16.48
C GLN A 37 12.20 8.07 -15.03
N ALA A 38 11.23 8.67 -14.33
CA ALA A 38 11.39 9.00 -12.92
C ALA A 38 11.55 7.73 -12.08
N ALA A 39 10.73 6.71 -12.31
CA ALA A 39 10.83 5.42 -11.61
C ALA A 39 12.22 4.80 -11.79
N LYS A 40 12.74 4.77 -13.02
CA LYS A 40 14.09 4.25 -13.32
C LYS A 40 15.19 5.00 -12.55
N ILE A 41 15.12 6.33 -12.54
CA ILE A 41 16.11 7.16 -11.82
C ILE A 41 16.03 6.91 -10.31
N VAL A 42 14.84 6.90 -9.73
CA VAL A 42 14.66 6.73 -8.29
C VAL A 42 15.10 5.32 -7.86
N LEU A 43 14.67 4.27 -8.57
CA LEU A 43 15.00 2.89 -8.23
C LEU A 43 16.50 2.58 -8.38
N SER A 44 17.14 3.06 -9.44
CA SER A 44 18.59 2.86 -9.66
C SER A 44 19.48 3.58 -8.63
N ARG A 45 18.93 4.58 -7.94
CA ARG A 45 19.62 5.38 -6.91
C ARG A 45 19.08 5.16 -5.50
N SER A 46 18.35 4.07 -5.28
CA SER A 46 17.75 3.71 -3.99
C SER A 46 18.77 3.69 -2.84
N ALA A 47 20.01 3.24 -3.09
CA ALA A 47 21.10 3.22 -2.12
C ALA A 47 21.62 4.61 -1.69
N GLU A 48 21.20 5.69 -2.37
CA GLU A 48 21.59 7.06 -1.99
C GLU A 48 20.67 7.66 -0.92
N PHE A 49 19.54 7.02 -0.60
CA PHE A 49 18.61 7.45 0.43
C PHE A 49 19.06 7.01 1.83
N ALA A 50 18.58 7.70 2.88
CA ALA A 50 18.82 7.27 4.26
C ALA A 50 18.21 5.89 4.53
N GLU A 51 17.02 5.67 3.99
CA GLU A 51 16.31 4.41 3.97
C GLU A 51 15.48 4.35 2.69
N PHE A 52 15.43 3.19 2.04
CA PHE A 52 14.62 2.98 0.85
C PHE A 52 14.02 1.59 0.88
N THR A 53 12.70 1.52 1.01
CA THR A 53 11.96 0.24 1.05
C THR A 53 10.77 0.31 0.11
N VAL A 54 10.53 -0.76 -0.64
CA VAL A 54 9.38 -0.86 -1.54
C VAL A 54 8.30 -1.77 -0.99
N VAL A 55 7.05 -1.49 -1.34
CA VAL A 55 5.89 -2.35 -1.10
C VAL A 55 5.31 -2.71 -2.46
N PRO A 56 5.67 -3.89 -3.01
CA PRO A 56 5.18 -4.33 -4.30
C PRO A 56 3.64 -4.42 -4.35
N SER A 57 3.04 -4.29 -5.53
CA SER A 57 1.58 -4.33 -5.69
C SER A 57 0.94 -5.60 -5.18
N HIS A 58 1.53 -6.78 -5.46
CA HIS A 58 0.98 -8.04 -4.96
C HIS A 58 0.92 -8.08 -3.43
N THR A 59 1.89 -7.47 -2.74
CA THR A 59 1.88 -7.28 -1.29
C THR A 59 0.86 -6.22 -0.87
N ALA A 60 0.89 -5.03 -1.47
CA ALA A 60 0.02 -3.93 -1.09
C ALA A 60 -1.47 -4.28 -1.26
N GLN A 61 -1.78 -5.07 -2.29
CA GLN A 61 -3.13 -5.49 -2.63
C GLN A 61 -3.62 -6.71 -1.84
N SER A 62 -2.72 -7.46 -1.17
CA SER A 62 -3.08 -8.71 -0.51
C SER A 62 -3.88 -8.53 0.77
N ILE A 63 -3.90 -7.33 1.34
CA ILE A 63 -4.71 -7.01 2.52
C ILE A 63 -6.03 -6.38 2.11
N LYS A 64 -7.13 -6.97 2.57
CA LYS A 64 -8.47 -6.37 2.53
C LYS A 64 -8.84 -5.88 3.93
N TYR A 65 -9.44 -4.72 4.01
CA TYR A 65 -9.88 -4.11 5.27
C TYR A 65 -11.39 -4.10 5.31
N SER A 66 -11.98 -4.62 6.39
CA SER A 66 -13.41 -4.48 6.66
C SER A 66 -13.83 -3.01 6.60
N ALA A 67 -14.88 -2.72 5.85
CA ALA A 67 -15.44 -1.39 5.70
C ALA A 67 -15.95 -0.85 7.05
N LEU A 68 -16.53 -1.72 7.89
CA LEU A 68 -16.95 -1.37 9.24
C LEU A 68 -15.75 -1.08 10.15
N GLY A 69 -14.69 -1.89 10.07
CA GLY A 69 -13.45 -1.62 10.80
C GLY A 69 -12.84 -0.27 10.46
N LEU A 70 -12.77 0.06 9.17
CA LEU A 70 -12.30 1.38 8.72
C LEU A 70 -13.22 2.52 9.18
N LYS A 71 -14.54 2.33 9.15
CA LYS A 71 -15.51 3.31 9.66
C LYS A 71 -15.33 3.55 11.15
N LYS A 72 -15.11 2.51 11.96
CA LYS A 72 -14.96 2.65 13.41
C LYS A 72 -13.85 3.60 13.79
N PHE A 73 -12.71 3.54 13.10
CA PHE A 73 -11.58 4.43 13.35
C PHE A 73 -11.72 5.79 12.64
N GLY A 74 -12.18 5.80 11.39
CA GLY A 74 -12.25 7.02 10.57
C GLY A 74 -13.56 7.82 10.65
N GLY A 75 -14.54 7.31 11.38
CA GLY A 75 -15.87 7.88 11.55
C GLY A 75 -16.67 8.02 10.25
N HIS A 76 -17.69 8.88 10.30
CA HIS A 76 -18.61 9.11 9.18
C HIS A 76 -17.95 9.65 7.90
N CYS A 77 -16.77 10.28 8.00
CA CYS A 77 -16.05 10.75 6.82
C CYS A 77 -15.57 9.59 5.97
N ILE A 78 -14.97 8.58 6.60
CA ILE A 78 -14.52 7.35 5.91
C ILE A 78 -15.71 6.57 5.38
N GLU A 79 -16.79 6.44 6.16
CA GLU A 79 -18.02 5.81 5.69
C GLU A 79 -18.53 6.40 4.37
N LYS A 80 -18.69 7.73 4.31
CA LYS A 80 -19.21 8.40 3.10
C LYS A 80 -18.29 8.21 1.90
N ARG A 81 -16.96 8.20 2.12
CA ARG A 81 -15.98 7.93 1.06
C ARG A 81 -16.12 6.50 0.54
N ILE A 82 -16.18 5.51 1.43
CA ILE A 82 -16.34 4.10 1.03
C ILE A 82 -17.67 3.92 0.28
N LEU A 83 -18.77 4.48 0.78
CA LEU A 83 -20.07 4.40 0.11
C LEU A 83 -20.03 4.99 -1.31
N GLY A 84 -19.38 6.13 -1.50
CA GLY A 84 -19.28 6.77 -2.82
C GLY A 84 -18.31 6.07 -3.77
N PHE A 85 -17.09 5.81 -3.32
CA PHE A 85 -16.01 5.30 -4.19
C PHE A 85 -16.05 3.78 -4.36
N ASN A 86 -16.30 3.04 -3.28
CA ASN A 86 -16.21 1.57 -3.29
C ASN A 86 -17.58 0.90 -3.47
N CYS A 87 -18.66 1.49 -2.94
CA CYS A 87 -20.02 0.96 -3.08
C CYS A 87 -20.82 1.62 -4.22
N HIS A 88 -20.23 2.60 -4.91
CA HIS A 88 -20.83 3.34 -6.02
C HIS A 88 -22.21 3.94 -5.71
N GLN A 89 -22.43 4.36 -4.46
CA GLN A 89 -23.70 4.95 -4.06
C GLN A 89 -23.83 6.40 -4.52
N GLU A 90 -25.05 6.77 -4.88
CA GLU A 90 -25.37 8.13 -5.28
C GLU A 90 -25.17 9.11 -4.13
N HIS A 91 -24.60 10.27 -4.42
CA HIS A 91 -24.36 11.32 -3.43
C HIS A 91 -25.63 11.68 -2.64
N LEU A 92 -26.80 11.74 -3.30
CA LEU A 92 -28.07 12.05 -2.63
C LEU A 92 -28.44 11.01 -1.57
N LYS A 93 -28.29 9.72 -1.88
CA LYS A 93 -28.53 8.62 -0.92
C LYS A 93 -27.56 8.68 0.26
N ILE A 94 -26.31 9.03 0.00
CA ILE A 94 -25.27 9.16 1.04
C ILE A 94 -25.57 10.35 1.97
N VAL A 95 -25.85 11.55 1.43
CA VAL A 95 -26.06 12.75 2.27
C VAL A 95 -27.39 12.73 3.03
N THR A 96 -28.37 11.98 2.53
CA THR A 96 -29.67 11.78 3.19
C THR A 96 -29.70 10.54 4.10
N ASN A 97 -28.54 9.88 4.31
CA ASN A 97 -28.40 8.68 5.14
C ASN A 97 -29.37 7.54 4.76
N GLN A 98 -29.73 7.42 3.49
CA GLN A 98 -30.52 6.30 2.98
C GLN A 98 -29.71 5.01 2.81
N VAL A 99 -28.38 5.13 2.86
CA VAL A 99 -27.42 4.03 2.81
C VAL A 99 -26.40 4.21 3.93
N SER A 100 -25.96 3.09 4.50
CA SER A 100 -24.94 3.02 5.56
C SER A 100 -24.10 1.77 5.39
N LEU A 101 -22.89 1.76 5.95
CA LEU A 101 -22.07 0.55 5.91
C LEU A 101 -22.67 -0.56 6.79
N GLU A 102 -23.22 -0.24 7.96
CA GLU A 102 -23.77 -1.22 8.91
C GLU A 102 -24.96 -2.01 8.38
N GLN A 103 -25.76 -1.41 7.50
CA GLN A 103 -26.98 -2.05 7.02
C GLN A 103 -26.75 -2.77 5.70
N GLN A 104 -26.22 -2.07 4.69
CA GLN A 104 -26.18 -2.59 3.32
C GLN A 104 -24.83 -3.20 2.94
N TYR A 105 -23.76 -2.94 3.70
CA TYR A 105 -22.39 -3.28 3.32
C TYR A 105 -21.56 -3.82 4.50
N SER A 106 -22.21 -4.46 5.48
CA SER A 106 -21.56 -4.89 6.73
C SER A 106 -20.52 -5.99 6.52
N ASP A 107 -20.67 -6.75 5.43
CA ASP A 107 -19.78 -7.85 5.01
C ASP A 107 -18.66 -7.40 4.06
N LYS A 108 -18.58 -6.11 3.72
CA LYS A 108 -17.64 -5.64 2.70
C LYS A 108 -16.26 -5.40 3.26
N ALA A 109 -15.27 -5.87 2.52
CA ALA A 109 -13.86 -5.56 2.72
C ALA A 109 -13.22 -5.12 1.40
N TYR A 110 -12.28 -4.17 1.50
CA TYR A 110 -11.64 -3.57 0.33
C TYR A 110 -10.13 -3.62 0.43
N SER A 111 -9.48 -3.90 -0.69
CA SER A 111 -8.03 -3.73 -0.80
C SER A 111 -7.69 -2.24 -0.80
N MET A 112 -6.74 -1.84 0.02
CA MET A 112 -6.30 -0.43 0.15
C MET A 112 -4.76 -0.36 0.03
N PRO A 113 -4.20 -0.44 -1.19
CA PRO A 113 -2.76 -0.59 -1.40
C PRO A 113 -1.89 0.49 -0.75
N ASP A 114 -2.32 1.74 -0.84
CA ASP A 114 -1.58 2.86 -0.24
C ASP A 114 -1.62 2.82 1.29
N LEU A 115 -2.76 2.45 1.87
CA LEU A 115 -2.88 2.25 3.32
C LEU A 115 -2.01 1.08 3.77
N THR A 116 -2.03 -0.05 3.06
CA THR A 116 -1.16 -1.19 3.36
C THR A 116 0.31 -0.80 3.29
N SER A 117 0.71 -0.07 2.24
CA SER A 117 2.09 0.42 2.11
C SER A 117 2.49 1.33 3.28
N PHE A 118 1.61 2.26 3.65
CA PHE A 118 1.82 3.15 4.80
C PHE A 118 1.96 2.38 6.11
N LEU A 119 1.08 1.40 6.36
CA LEU A 119 1.11 0.59 7.57
C LEU A 119 2.34 -0.33 7.62
N CYS A 120 2.79 -0.88 6.48
CA CYS A 120 4.05 -1.64 6.42
C CYS A 120 5.26 -0.77 6.81
N ALA A 121 5.26 0.50 6.42
CA ALA A 121 6.33 1.43 6.79
C ALA A 121 6.33 1.79 8.28
N LEU A 122 5.15 2.02 8.87
CA LEU A 122 5.04 2.41 10.28
C LEU A 122 5.18 1.25 11.27
N LEU A 123 4.66 0.07 10.90
CA LEU A 123 4.61 -1.10 11.76
C LEU A 123 5.18 -2.33 11.05
N PRO A 124 6.50 -2.39 10.79
CA PRO A 124 7.13 -3.55 10.21
C PRO A 124 6.80 -4.82 11.00
N GLY A 125 6.14 -5.78 10.36
CA GLY A 125 5.82 -7.09 10.95
C GLY A 125 4.43 -7.25 11.57
N HIS A 126 3.70 -6.17 11.89
CA HIS A 126 2.36 -6.26 12.52
C HIS A 126 1.30 -6.91 11.62
N MET A 127 1.41 -6.77 10.29
CA MET A 127 0.50 -7.42 9.33
C MET A 127 1.02 -8.79 8.86
N GLY A 128 2.08 -9.31 9.51
CA GLY A 128 2.83 -10.47 9.05
C GLY A 128 3.70 -10.17 7.82
N SER A 129 4.02 -8.89 7.60
CA SER A 129 4.94 -8.47 6.55
C SER A 129 6.35 -8.96 6.88
N LYS A 130 6.98 -9.64 5.93
CA LYS A 130 8.34 -10.12 6.04
C LYS A 130 9.28 -9.19 5.27
N PRO A 131 10.45 -8.86 5.83
CA PRO A 131 11.48 -8.20 5.05
C PRO A 131 11.98 -9.15 3.96
N GLY A 132 12.22 -8.60 2.77
CA GLY A 132 12.85 -9.29 1.66
C GLY A 132 13.62 -8.31 0.79
N PHE A 133 14.12 -8.78 -0.34
CA PHE A 133 14.81 -7.94 -1.31
C PHE A 133 14.31 -8.20 -2.72
N ILE A 134 14.41 -7.16 -3.54
CA ILE A 134 14.19 -7.24 -4.98
C ILE A 134 15.38 -6.69 -5.74
N GLU A 135 15.58 -7.26 -6.93
CA GLU A 135 16.35 -6.63 -7.99
C GLU A 135 15.37 -6.12 -9.06
N VAL A 136 15.69 -4.97 -9.65
CA VAL A 136 14.92 -4.40 -10.75
C VAL A 136 15.55 -4.89 -12.05
N ASP A 137 14.78 -5.62 -12.82
CA ASP A 137 15.16 -6.14 -14.13
C ASP A 137 14.48 -5.32 -15.22
N GLU A 138 15.28 -4.69 -16.07
CA GLU A 138 14.79 -3.90 -17.19
C GLU A 138 14.66 -4.79 -18.42
N GLN A 139 13.43 -4.94 -18.89
CA GLN A 139 13.07 -5.77 -20.04
C GLN A 139 12.97 -4.91 -21.32
N GLU A 140 12.92 -5.57 -22.48
CA GLU A 140 12.69 -4.90 -23.76
C GLU A 140 11.41 -4.03 -23.70
N GLY A 141 11.47 -2.81 -24.25
CA GLY A 141 10.38 -1.84 -24.14
C GLY A 141 10.32 -1.10 -22.80
N ASP A 142 11.47 -0.94 -22.14
CA ASP A 142 11.67 -0.21 -20.88
C ASP A 142 10.91 -0.78 -19.66
N THR A 143 10.27 -1.94 -19.78
CA THR A 143 9.43 -2.52 -18.71
C THR A 143 10.29 -2.85 -17.49
N LEU A 144 9.90 -2.36 -16.31
CA LEU A 144 10.61 -2.60 -15.05
C LEU A 144 9.94 -3.75 -14.28
N LEU A 145 10.58 -4.91 -14.27
CA LEU A 145 10.14 -6.10 -13.57
C LEU A 145 10.87 -6.24 -12.23
N PHE A 146 10.16 -6.57 -11.15
CA PHE A 146 10.82 -6.88 -9.89
C PHE A 146 11.04 -8.39 -9.78
N LYS A 147 12.27 -8.79 -9.48
CA LYS A 147 12.61 -10.19 -9.18
C LYS A 147 12.98 -10.30 -7.72
N LYS A 148 12.35 -11.24 -7.00
CA LYS A 148 12.76 -11.55 -5.62
C LYS A 148 14.22 -12.00 -5.62
N SER A 149 14.99 -11.50 -4.68
CA SER A 149 16.42 -11.74 -4.56
C SER A 149 16.84 -11.78 -3.09
N ASP A 150 18.06 -12.21 -2.81
CA ASP A 150 18.68 -12.15 -1.48
C ASP A 150 19.40 -10.82 -1.21
N LYS A 151 19.45 -9.94 -2.22
CA LYS A 151 20.11 -8.64 -2.22
C LYS A 151 19.32 -7.62 -3.04
N GLY A 152 19.73 -6.35 -2.98
CA GLY A 152 19.15 -5.27 -3.77
C GLY A 152 18.30 -4.34 -2.91
N ILE A 153 17.15 -3.93 -3.44
CA ILE A 153 16.26 -2.97 -2.77
C ILE A 153 15.45 -3.70 -1.70
N PRO A 154 15.47 -3.26 -0.43
CA PRO A 154 14.59 -3.79 0.60
C PRO A 154 13.12 -3.72 0.18
N MET A 155 12.37 -4.77 0.48
CA MET A 155 10.92 -4.79 0.30
C MET A 155 10.21 -5.31 1.55
N PHE A 156 8.96 -4.88 1.72
CA PHE A 156 8.00 -5.62 2.53
C PHE A 156 7.24 -6.58 1.63
N ASP A 157 7.14 -7.83 2.06
CA ASP A 157 6.37 -8.88 1.39
C ASP A 157 5.35 -9.48 2.35
N LEU A 158 4.21 -9.94 1.84
CA LEU A 158 3.14 -10.55 2.61
C LEU A 158 2.78 -11.89 2.01
N ASP A 159 2.80 -12.92 2.85
CA ASP A 159 2.39 -14.25 2.42
C ASP A 159 0.87 -14.31 2.29
N GLY A 160 0.41 -14.35 1.04
CA GLY A 160 -0.98 -14.60 0.69
C GLY A 160 -1.93 -13.44 0.96
N VAL A 161 -3.19 -13.66 0.62
CA VAL A 161 -4.27 -12.69 0.81
C VAL A 161 -4.84 -12.83 2.21
N LYS A 162 -5.00 -11.72 2.91
CA LYS A 162 -5.62 -11.64 4.24
C LYS A 162 -6.75 -10.62 4.23
N GLU A 163 -7.78 -10.92 5.00
CA GLU A 163 -8.84 -9.97 5.29
C GLU A 163 -8.76 -9.61 6.77
N LEU A 164 -8.74 -8.31 7.06
CA LEU A 164 -8.68 -7.77 8.40
C LEU A 164 -10.08 -7.39 8.85
N ASP A 165 -10.52 -8.01 9.94
CA ASP A 165 -11.77 -7.68 10.60
C ASP A 165 -11.65 -6.39 11.44
N GLU A 166 -12.76 -6.02 12.08
CA GLU A 166 -12.82 -4.82 12.92
C GLU A 166 -11.86 -4.86 14.12
N GLU A 167 -11.69 -6.02 14.76
CA GLU A 167 -10.82 -6.17 15.94
C GLU A 167 -9.36 -6.01 15.53
N GLN A 168 -8.94 -6.66 14.45
CA GLN A 168 -7.59 -6.57 13.90
C GLN A 168 -7.26 -5.15 13.44
N ILE A 169 -8.19 -4.48 12.75
CA ILE A 169 -8.02 -3.08 12.34
C ILE A 169 -7.88 -2.19 13.57
N THR A 170 -8.73 -2.38 14.59
CA THR A 170 -8.66 -1.61 15.84
C THR A 170 -7.29 -1.78 16.52
N ALA A 171 -6.82 -3.02 16.63
CA ALA A 171 -5.53 -3.32 17.25
C ALA A 171 -4.35 -2.63 16.52
N ILE A 172 -4.35 -2.64 15.18
CA ILE A 172 -3.34 -1.95 14.37
C ILE A 172 -3.37 -0.44 14.65
N PHE A 173 -4.52 0.21 14.55
CA PHE A 173 -4.58 1.66 14.71
C PHE A 173 -4.35 2.13 16.16
N GLU A 174 -4.72 1.34 17.16
CA GLU A 174 -4.37 1.62 18.55
C GLU A 174 -2.86 1.45 18.83
N SER A 175 -2.19 0.48 18.19
CA SER A 175 -0.73 0.38 18.31
C SER A 175 -0.02 1.63 17.79
N LEU A 176 -0.55 2.24 16.72
CA LEU A 176 -0.04 3.51 16.19
C LEU A 176 -0.21 4.67 17.19
N THR A 177 -1.36 4.76 17.87
CA THR A 177 -1.63 5.86 18.81
C THR A 177 -0.85 5.74 20.11
N ARG A 178 -0.46 4.52 20.51
CA ARG A 178 0.41 4.27 21.68
C ARG A 178 1.88 4.58 21.43
N GLY A 179 2.27 4.93 20.20
CA GLY A 179 3.65 5.24 19.87
C GLY A 179 4.56 4.01 19.86
N GLU A 180 4.00 2.81 19.65
CA GLU A 180 4.76 1.57 19.39
C GLU A 180 5.42 1.57 18.00
N VAL A 181 5.57 2.75 17.39
CA VAL A 181 5.90 3.02 15.99
C VAL A 181 7.38 3.36 15.87
N LEU A 182 8.05 2.76 14.89
CA LEU A 182 9.41 3.14 14.48
C LEU A 182 9.29 4.17 13.35
N LEU A 183 9.52 5.45 13.66
CA LEU A 183 9.80 6.50 12.66
C LEU A 183 11.22 7.02 12.84
#